data_AF-A0A552EWJ9-F1
#
_entry.id   AF-A0A552EWJ9-F1
#
_cell.length_a   1.000
_cell.length_b   1.000
_cell.length_c   1.000
_cell.angle_alpha   90.00
_cell.angle_beta   90.00
_cell.angle_gamma   90.00
#
_symmetry.space_group_name_H-M   'P 1'
#
loop_
_entity.id
_entity.type
_entity.pdbx_description
1 polymer ?
#
loop_
_entity_poly.entity_id
_entity_poly.type
_entity_poly.pdbx_seq_one_letter_code
_entity_poly.pdbx_strand_id
1 'polypeptide(L)'
;FIFQFGQSTISTSDRITDFAINSDKIDLLTQAGNATSAPSNFSRAANSTVTTLDNLINQVFTDANGAITGNQGLAVNSAALVQVTTGAIAGTYLVINDSTAGFQSSNDLLINITGFTGTLPALGNILVGNFFI
;
A
#
# COMPACT_ATOMS: atom_id res chain seq x y z
N PHE A 1 1.64 14.22 1.73
CA PHE A 1 2.88 13.41 1.88
C PHE A 1 3.47 13.16 0.50
N ILE A 2 4.78 12.96 0.40
CA ILE A 2 5.47 12.66 -0.86
C ILE A 2 6.38 11.46 -0.60
N PHE A 3 6.34 10.46 -1.47
CA PHE A 3 7.25 9.32 -1.41
C PHE A 3 7.92 9.07 -2.74
N GLN A 4 9.22 8.75 -2.67
CA GLN A 4 10.01 8.32 -3.81
C GLN A 4 10.11 6.80 -3.81
N PHE A 5 9.88 6.14 -4.94
CA PHE A 5 10.13 4.70 -5.07
C PHE A 5 11.57 4.35 -4.61
N GLY A 6 11.68 3.32 -3.77
CA GLY A 6 12.91 2.88 -3.10
C GLY A 6 13.18 3.56 -1.74
N GLN A 7 12.37 4.54 -1.32
CA GLN A 7 12.55 5.22 -0.04
C GLN A 7 11.95 4.43 1.14
N SER A 8 10.66 4.09 1.05
CA SER A 8 9.92 3.42 2.13
C SER A 8 9.86 1.92 1.85
N THR A 9 10.94 1.19 2.12
CA THR A 9 11.06 -0.23 1.77
C THR A 9 10.51 -1.15 2.87
N ILE A 10 10.48 -2.46 2.61
CA ILE A 10 10.08 -3.45 3.62
C ILE A 10 11.04 -3.50 4.83
N SER A 11 12.34 -3.27 4.63
CA SER A 11 13.34 -3.30 5.70
C SER A 11 13.40 -1.98 6.49
N THR A 12 12.98 -0.88 5.87
CA THR A 12 12.99 0.47 6.47
C THR A 12 11.70 1.22 6.09
N SER A 13 10.55 0.70 6.52
CA SER A 13 9.26 1.31 6.18
C SER A 13 9.04 2.61 6.95
N ASP A 14 8.60 3.64 6.23
CA ASP A 14 8.17 4.89 6.82
C ASP A 14 6.80 4.71 7.50
N ARG A 15 6.57 5.54 8.53
CA ARG A 15 5.30 5.57 9.25
C ARG A 15 4.69 6.97 9.24
N ILE A 16 3.45 7.06 8.77
CA ILE A 16 2.61 8.24 8.93
C ILE A 16 1.65 7.97 10.08
N THR A 17 1.69 8.81 11.12
CA THR A 17 0.90 8.58 12.34
C THR A 17 -0.46 9.27 12.34
N ASP A 18 -0.71 10.18 11.40
CA ASP A 18 -1.83 11.12 11.42
C ASP A 18 -2.54 11.26 10.06
N PHE A 19 -2.35 10.29 9.15
CA PHE A 19 -2.95 10.33 7.81
C PHE A 19 -4.48 10.45 7.88
N ALA A 20 -5.05 11.55 7.37
CA ALA A 20 -6.49 11.77 7.33
C ALA A 20 -7.07 11.26 6.01
N ILE A 21 -7.73 10.08 6.02
CA ILE A 21 -8.31 9.47 4.83
C ILE A 21 -9.32 10.43 4.17
N ASN A 22 -9.27 10.53 2.84
CA ASN A 22 -10.04 11.45 1.97
C ASN A 22 -9.60 12.93 2.03
N SER A 23 -8.87 13.35 3.06
CA SER A 23 -8.33 14.72 3.18
C SER A 23 -6.89 14.78 2.71
N ASP A 24 -6.02 13.99 3.34
CA ASP A 24 -4.61 13.93 2.99
C ASP A 24 -4.39 13.16 1.70
N LYS A 25 -3.29 13.53 1.02
CA LYS A 25 -2.87 12.90 -0.22
C LYS A 25 -1.39 12.55 -0.21
N ILE A 26 -1.06 11.54 -1.00
CA ILE A 26 0.27 11.06 -1.28
C ILE A 26 0.59 11.37 -2.74
N ASP A 27 1.66 12.12 -2.95
CA ASP A 27 2.28 12.29 -4.26
C ASP A 27 3.45 11.30 -4.39
N LEU A 28 3.72 10.85 -5.61
CA LEU A 28 4.72 9.83 -5.91
C LEU A 28 5.80 10.37 -6.82
N LEU A 29 7.04 10.00 -6.51
CA LEU A 29 8.21 10.25 -7.34
C LEU A 29 8.80 8.93 -7.83
N THR A 30 9.27 8.92 -9.08
CA THR A 30 10.14 7.86 -9.62
C THR A 30 11.39 7.69 -8.76
N GLN A 31 12.11 6.58 -8.90
CA GLN A 31 13.38 6.36 -8.18
C GLN A 31 14.43 7.44 -8.45
N ALA A 32 14.36 8.17 -9.58
CA ALA A 32 15.24 9.30 -9.88
C ALA A 32 14.77 10.65 -9.29
N GLY A 33 13.67 10.65 -8.53
CA GLY A 33 13.10 11.86 -7.93
C GLY A 33 12.21 12.69 -8.86
N ASN A 34 11.93 12.22 -10.09
CA ASN A 34 11.00 12.89 -10.99
C ASN A 34 9.55 12.60 -10.61
N ALA A 35 8.65 13.57 -10.83
CA ALA A 35 7.21 13.38 -10.67
C ALA A 35 6.70 12.20 -11.52
N THR A 36 5.77 11.42 -10.96
CA THR A 36 5.06 10.36 -11.66
C THR A 36 3.57 10.44 -11.35
N SER A 37 2.74 9.79 -12.16
CA SER A 37 1.31 9.69 -11.88
C SER A 37 1.05 8.86 -10.63
N ALA A 38 -0.09 9.11 -9.97
CA ALA A 38 -0.70 8.19 -9.02
C ALA A 38 -0.85 6.76 -9.59
N PRO A 39 -1.01 5.75 -8.71
CA PRO A 39 -1.27 4.38 -9.14
C PRO A 39 -2.51 4.28 -10.03
N SER A 40 -2.43 3.46 -11.08
CA SER A 40 -3.50 3.22 -12.03
C SER A 40 -4.70 2.49 -11.41
N ASN A 41 -4.45 1.65 -10.40
CA ASN A 41 -5.45 0.96 -9.63
C ASN A 41 -5.12 1.04 -8.15
N PHE A 42 -6.17 1.06 -7.33
CA PHE A 42 -6.03 0.99 -5.89
C PHE A 42 -7.14 0.11 -5.31
N SER A 43 -6.76 -0.85 -4.48
CA SER A 43 -7.70 -1.77 -3.84
C SER A 43 -7.38 -1.96 -2.37
N ARG A 44 -8.35 -2.48 -1.62
CA ARG A 44 -8.15 -2.98 -0.27
C ARG A 44 -8.11 -4.50 -0.30
N ALA A 45 -7.00 -5.06 0.15
CA ALA A 45 -6.84 -6.49 0.35
C ALA A 45 -7.63 -6.96 1.57
N ALA A 46 -7.86 -8.28 1.67
CA ALA A 46 -8.43 -8.86 2.88
C ALA A 46 -7.57 -8.53 4.11
N ASN A 47 -8.20 -8.47 5.28
CA ASN A 47 -7.45 -8.35 6.53
C ASN A 47 -6.47 -9.52 6.67
N SER A 48 -5.29 -9.24 7.20
CA SER A 48 -4.24 -10.24 7.39
C SER A 48 -4.02 -10.54 8.86
N THR A 49 -3.63 -11.78 9.14
CA THR A 49 -3.18 -12.25 10.46
C THR A 49 -1.73 -12.71 10.44
N VAL A 50 -1.02 -12.49 9.33
CA VAL A 50 0.41 -12.84 9.22
C VAL A 50 1.25 -12.03 10.20
N THR A 51 2.40 -12.58 10.56
CA THR A 51 3.22 -12.05 11.65
C THR A 51 4.50 -11.36 11.19
N THR A 52 4.81 -11.38 9.89
CA THR A 52 5.98 -10.74 9.29
C THR A 52 5.58 -9.89 8.09
N LEU A 53 6.34 -8.81 7.85
CA LEU A 53 6.09 -7.95 6.68
C LEU A 53 6.31 -8.69 5.37
N ASP A 54 7.27 -9.63 5.31
CA ASP A 54 7.50 -10.44 4.11
C ASP A 54 6.25 -11.24 3.73
N ASN A 55 5.61 -11.88 4.71
CA ASN A 55 4.38 -12.64 4.49
C ASN A 55 3.21 -11.72 4.13
N LEU A 56 3.16 -10.51 4.70
CA LEU A 56 2.16 -9.50 4.35
C LEU A 56 2.28 -9.07 2.89
N ILE A 57 3.49 -8.72 2.45
CA ILE A 57 3.74 -8.32 1.07
C ILE A 57 3.44 -9.46 0.11
N ASN A 58 3.89 -10.67 0.40
CA ASN A 58 3.59 -11.85 -0.42
C ASN A 58 2.07 -12.08 -0.53
N GLN A 59 1.33 -11.93 0.57
CA GLN A 59 -0.13 -12.01 0.56
C GLN A 59 -0.73 -10.94 -0.35
N VAL A 60 -0.34 -9.67 -0.20
CA VAL A 60 -0.89 -8.55 -0.99
C VAL A 60 -0.55 -8.65 -2.48
N PHE A 61 0.66 -9.07 -2.83
CA PHE A 61 1.04 -9.28 -4.23
C PHE A 61 0.37 -10.50 -4.86
N THR A 62 -0.07 -11.47 -4.06
CA THR A 62 -0.86 -12.62 -4.53
C THR A 62 -2.34 -12.28 -4.64
N ASP A 63 -2.87 -11.50 -3.70
CA ASP A 63 -4.27 -11.11 -3.62
C ASP A 63 -4.41 -9.69 -3.02
N ALA A 64 -4.53 -8.72 -3.90
CA ALA A 64 -4.65 -7.31 -3.58
C ALA A 64 -6.11 -6.86 -3.36
N ASN A 65 -7.10 -7.71 -3.64
CA ASN A 65 -8.51 -7.33 -3.65
C ASN A 65 -9.37 -8.30 -2.84
N GLY A 66 -9.59 -7.94 -1.57
CA GLY A 66 -10.34 -8.80 -0.64
C GLY A 66 -11.85 -8.88 -0.90
N ALA A 67 -12.38 -8.20 -1.91
CA ALA A 67 -13.79 -8.32 -2.31
C ALA A 67 -14.01 -9.37 -3.40
N ILE A 68 -12.94 -9.87 -4.03
CA ILE A 68 -13.01 -10.85 -5.12
C ILE A 68 -12.37 -12.14 -4.64
N THR A 69 -13.06 -13.27 -4.82
CA THR A 69 -12.48 -14.59 -4.53
C THR A 69 -11.45 -14.96 -5.58
N GLY A 70 -10.25 -15.36 -5.16
CA GLY A 70 -9.18 -15.83 -6.02
C GLY A 70 -7.95 -14.92 -6.00
N ASN A 71 -6.88 -15.33 -6.67
CA ASN A 71 -5.60 -14.62 -6.63
C ASN A 71 -5.62 -13.41 -7.57
N GLN A 72 -6.02 -12.26 -7.04
CA GLN A 72 -6.01 -10.99 -7.75
C GLN A 72 -4.71 -10.24 -7.47
N GLY A 73 -3.63 -10.68 -8.11
CA GLY A 73 -2.30 -10.15 -7.84
C GLY A 73 -2.20 -8.62 -8.03
N LEU A 74 -1.35 -7.98 -7.23
CA LEU A 74 -1.11 -6.54 -7.35
C LEU A 74 -0.44 -6.25 -8.70
N ALA A 75 -1.14 -5.52 -9.57
CA ALA A 75 -0.65 -5.20 -10.90
C ALA A 75 0.50 -4.18 -10.87
N VAL A 76 1.17 -3.99 -12.01
CA VAL A 76 2.12 -2.88 -12.21
C VAL A 76 1.44 -1.54 -11.99
N ASN A 77 2.18 -0.57 -11.47
CA ASN A 77 1.72 0.79 -11.19
C ASN A 77 0.37 0.80 -10.45
N SER A 78 0.27 0.00 -9.39
CA SER A 78 -0.95 -0.19 -8.61
C SER A 78 -0.64 -0.18 -7.11
N ALA A 79 -1.63 0.16 -6.31
CA ALA A 79 -1.50 0.16 -4.86
C ALA A 79 -2.51 -0.79 -4.21
N ALA A 80 -2.19 -1.22 -3.00
CA ALA A 80 -3.08 -1.96 -2.13
C ALA A 80 -3.02 -1.46 -0.69
N LEU A 81 -4.18 -1.36 -0.06
CA LEU A 81 -4.34 -1.10 1.36
C LEU A 81 -4.62 -2.42 2.08
N VAL A 82 -3.91 -2.69 3.16
CA VAL A 82 -4.13 -3.91 3.97
C VAL A 82 -4.09 -3.58 5.45
N GLN A 83 -4.94 -4.23 6.23
CA GLN A 83 -4.90 -4.15 7.69
C GLN A 83 -4.44 -5.49 8.25
N VAL A 84 -3.39 -5.48 9.05
CA VAL A 84 -2.95 -6.59 9.88
C VAL A 84 -3.60 -6.45 11.25
N THR A 85 -4.36 -7.45 11.68
CA THR A 85 -5.18 -7.37 12.91
C THR A 85 -4.54 -8.01 14.13
N THR A 86 -3.41 -8.72 13.96
CA THR A 86 -2.77 -9.48 15.03
C THR A 86 -1.25 -9.41 14.98
N GLY A 87 -0.59 -9.71 16.10
CA GLY A 87 0.87 -9.86 16.17
C GLY A 87 1.65 -8.55 16.24
N ALA A 88 2.98 -8.66 16.18
CA ALA A 88 3.89 -7.52 16.37
C ALA A 88 3.82 -6.47 15.26
N ILE A 89 3.36 -6.87 14.07
CA ILE A 89 3.17 -5.98 12.92
C ILE A 89 1.72 -5.51 12.77
N ALA A 90 0.86 -5.67 13.80
CA ALA A 90 -0.51 -5.18 13.73
C ALA A 90 -0.54 -3.69 13.34
N GLY A 91 -1.37 -3.35 12.34
CA GLY A 91 -1.35 -2.03 11.74
C GLY A 91 -2.03 -1.97 10.37
N THR A 92 -2.12 -0.78 9.82
CA THR A 92 -2.62 -0.53 8.46
C THR A 92 -1.46 -0.11 7.57
N TYR A 93 -1.32 -0.77 6.43
CA TYR A 93 -0.21 -0.61 5.50
C TYR A 93 -0.71 -0.28 4.10
N LEU A 94 0.01 0.61 3.45
CA LEU A 94 -0.12 0.93 2.04
C LEU A 94 1.06 0.30 1.30
N VAL A 95 0.76 -0.57 0.35
CA VAL A 95 1.72 -1.22 -0.54
C VAL A 95 1.56 -0.59 -1.92
N ILE A 96 2.64 -0.14 -2.54
CA ILE A 96 2.61 0.51 -3.84
C ILE A 96 3.64 -0.17 -4.72
N ASN A 97 3.16 -0.84 -5.76
CA ASN A 97 4.00 -1.45 -6.77
C ASN A 97 4.40 -0.40 -7.80
N ASP A 98 5.68 -0.36 -8.12
CA ASP A 98 6.20 0.44 -9.22
C ASP A 98 5.71 -0.08 -10.58
N SER A 99 6.27 0.42 -11.67
CA SER A 99 5.94 -0.02 -13.03
C SER A 99 6.55 -1.38 -13.42
N THR A 100 7.14 -2.11 -12.46
CA THR A 100 7.74 -3.44 -12.65
C THR A 100 6.80 -4.52 -12.12
N ALA A 101 6.74 -5.66 -12.79
CA ALA A 101 5.87 -6.75 -12.38
C ALA A 101 6.45 -7.50 -11.17
N GLY A 102 5.62 -7.67 -10.14
CA GLY A 102 5.98 -8.39 -8.92
C GLY A 102 6.84 -7.58 -7.95
N PHE A 103 6.86 -7.99 -6.68
CA PHE A 103 7.47 -7.21 -5.62
C PHE A 103 8.98 -7.02 -5.78
N GLN A 104 9.41 -5.76 -5.78
CA GLN A 104 10.81 -5.32 -5.78
C GLN A 104 11.13 -4.69 -4.42
N SER A 105 11.75 -5.45 -3.51
CA SER A 105 11.99 -5.00 -2.12
C SER A 105 12.83 -3.74 -1.97
N SER A 106 13.64 -3.40 -2.97
CA SER A 106 14.46 -2.20 -3.03
C SER A 106 13.79 -1.01 -3.72
N ASN A 107 12.61 -1.18 -4.31
CA ASN A 107 11.96 -0.14 -5.10
C ASN A 107 10.50 0.10 -4.72
N ASP A 108 9.72 -0.95 -4.50
CA ASP A 108 8.32 -0.81 -4.11
C ASP A 108 8.19 -0.19 -2.72
N LEU A 109 7.06 0.48 -2.52
CA LEU A 109 6.80 1.17 -1.27
C LEU A 109 5.94 0.32 -0.36
N LEU A 110 6.34 0.26 0.91
CA LEU A 110 5.54 -0.19 2.03
C LEU A 110 5.51 0.94 3.06
N ILE A 111 4.35 1.54 3.27
CA ILE A 111 4.16 2.65 4.19
C ILE A 111 3.18 2.22 5.29
N ASN A 112 3.54 2.43 6.55
CA ASN A 112 2.66 2.17 7.68
C ASN A 112 1.84 3.44 7.98
N ILE A 113 0.52 3.37 7.87
CA ILE A 113 -0.39 4.49 8.17
C ILE A 113 -1.20 4.26 9.45
N THR A 114 -0.71 3.40 10.35
CA THR A 114 -1.37 3.10 11.63
C THR A 114 -1.45 4.34 12.49
N GLY A 115 -2.68 4.72 12.86
CA GLY A 115 -2.99 5.99 13.51
C GLY A 115 -3.82 6.93 12.63
N PHE A 116 -4.11 6.54 11.37
CA PHE A 116 -4.97 7.30 10.46
C PHE A 116 -6.29 7.73 11.10
N THR A 117 -6.84 8.84 10.61
CA THR A 117 -8.19 9.31 10.97
C THR A 117 -9.16 9.14 9.79
N GLY A 118 -10.46 9.07 10.10
CA GLY A 118 -11.52 8.78 9.14
C GLY A 118 -11.89 7.30 9.06
N THR A 119 -12.67 6.95 8.03
CA THR A 119 -13.19 5.59 7.85
C THR A 119 -12.28 4.78 6.94
N LEU A 120 -11.85 3.61 7.41
CA LEU A 120 -11.12 2.65 6.58
C LEU A 120 -12.02 2.20 5.41
N PRO A 121 -11.55 2.24 4.15
CA PRO A 121 -12.35 1.80 3.01
C PRO A 121 -12.84 0.36 3.14
N ALA A 122 -13.95 0.03 2.48
CA ALA A 122 -14.39 -1.37 2.35
C ALA A 122 -13.37 -2.21 1.56
N LEU A 123 -13.48 -3.53 1.63
CA LEU A 123 -12.65 -4.42 0.82
C LEU A 123 -12.87 -4.15 -0.68
N GLY A 124 -11.82 -4.36 -1.48
CA GLY A 124 -11.85 -4.18 -2.94
C GLY A 124 -11.55 -2.77 -3.41
N ASN A 125 -12.06 -2.39 -4.59
CA ASN A 125 -11.60 -1.19 -5.28
C ASN A 125 -11.82 0.08 -4.46
N ILE A 126 -10.78 0.90 -4.36
CA ILE A 126 -10.79 2.22 -3.73
C ILE A 126 -10.58 3.27 -4.83
N LEU A 127 -11.27 4.40 -4.71
CA LEU A 127 -10.96 5.54 -5.57
C LEU A 127 -9.54 6.04 -5.28
N VAL A 128 -8.67 6.04 -6.28
CA VAL A 128 -7.26 6.48 -6.16
C VAL A 128 -7.16 7.88 -5.53
N GLY A 129 -8.02 8.80 -5.96
CA GLY A 129 -8.10 10.17 -5.44
C GLY A 129 -8.47 10.28 -3.95
N ASN A 130 -8.84 9.20 -3.28
CA ASN A 130 -9.02 9.21 -1.82
C ASN A 130 -7.68 9.34 -1.08
N PHE A 131 -6.59 8.85 -1.68
CA PHE A 131 -5.26 8.77 -1.05
C PHE A 131 -4.14 9.42 -1.87
N PHE A 132 -4.29 9.56 -3.19
CA PHE A 132 -3.22 10.03 -4.09
C PHE A 132 -3.63 11.28 -4.87
N ILE A 133 -2.65 12.04 -5.38
CA ILE A 133 -2.86 13.16 -6.33
C ILE A 133 -2.36 12.81 -7.73
#